data_AF-A0A832FKT5-F1
#
_entry.id   AF-A0A832FKT5-F1
#
_cell.length_a   1.000
_cell.length_b   1.000
_cell.length_c   1.000
_cell.angle_alpha   90.00
_cell.angle_beta   90.00
_cell.angle_gamma   90.00
#
_symmetry.space_group_name_H-M   'P 1'
#
loop_
_entity.id
_entity.type
_entity.pdbx_description
1 polymer ?
#
loop_
_entity_poly.entity_id
_entity_poly.type
_entity_poly.pdbx_seq_one_letter_code
_entity_poly.pdbx_strand_id
1 'polypeptide(L)'
;MARVPDIRFSSVAPWGPWEAGRTWRPGRHATARGAAARRGTTLVEVIAAVTVASAILGSGALLLVQILRIEAGEREEAHRFTAVGRLSARLRQDVAQATQMVLRRAGAESSTAPRGRGVPLLTLMLPAPEQVDYIVRPDVLYRLARPASGLRRERYRLPAGWKCTLHIEEERAGRWLVMCLQAPPTSGEGWQYCIEASVGQHVAQAEGEARP
;
A
#
# COMPACT_ATOMS: atom_id res chain seq x y z
N MET A 1 -18.79 0.48 -17.74
CA MET A 1 -19.05 1.78 -18.39
C MET A 1 -18.62 2.88 -17.43
N ALA A 2 -17.40 3.40 -17.59
CA ALA A 2 -16.84 4.42 -16.70
C ALA A 2 -16.95 5.80 -17.39
N ARG A 3 -17.60 6.77 -16.71
CA ARG A 3 -17.64 8.17 -17.12
C ARG A 3 -16.35 8.85 -16.69
N VAL A 4 -15.59 9.35 -17.66
CA VAL A 4 -14.51 10.32 -17.48
C VAL A 4 -15.13 11.71 -17.36
N PRO A 5 -14.76 12.57 -16.40
CA PRO A 5 -15.21 13.96 -16.40
C PRO A 5 -14.40 14.80 -17.40
N ASP A 6 -15.16 15.51 -18.23
CA ASP A 6 -14.78 16.51 -19.22
C ASP A 6 -13.93 17.64 -18.62
N ILE A 7 -12.74 17.89 -19.18
CA ILE A 7 -11.95 19.10 -18.92
C ILE A 7 -12.30 20.12 -20.02
N ARG A 8 -13.10 21.13 -19.68
CA ARG A 8 -13.41 22.24 -20.59
C ARG A 8 -12.29 23.28 -20.59
N PHE A 9 -11.63 23.45 -21.73
CA PHE A 9 -10.88 24.66 -22.07
C PHE A 9 -11.87 25.74 -22.54
N SER A 10 -11.91 26.90 -21.87
CA SER A 10 -12.68 28.05 -22.38
C SER A 10 -11.90 28.73 -23.50
N SER A 11 -12.43 28.59 -24.72
CA SER A 11 -12.01 29.29 -25.92
C SER A 11 -12.34 30.78 -25.87
N VAL A 12 -11.38 31.56 -26.38
CA VAL A 12 -11.46 32.89 -26.99
C VAL A 12 -12.88 33.33 -27.41
N ALA A 13 -13.26 34.55 -26.99
CA ALA A 13 -14.35 35.31 -27.62
C ALA A 13 -13.77 36.40 -28.53
N PRO A 14 -14.23 36.48 -29.81
CA PRO A 14 -13.85 37.54 -30.73
C PRO A 14 -14.88 38.69 -30.77
N TRP A 15 -14.37 39.92 -30.79
CA TRP A 15 -14.69 41.04 -31.68
C TRP A 15 -16.18 41.44 -31.81
N GLY A 16 -16.50 42.68 -31.43
CA GLY A 16 -17.71 43.39 -31.88
C GLY A 16 -17.74 44.86 -31.42
N PRO A 17 -18.29 45.80 -32.24
CA PRO A 17 -17.82 47.18 -32.35
C PRO A 17 -18.82 48.23 -31.81
N TRP A 18 -18.44 49.51 -31.99
CA TRP A 18 -19.24 50.78 -32.05
C TRP A 18 -20.06 51.14 -30.79
N GLU A 19 -20.34 52.38 -30.41
CA GLU A 19 -19.92 53.76 -30.64
C GLU A 19 -20.66 54.55 -29.53
N ALA A 20 -20.12 55.67 -29.05
CA ALA A 20 -20.87 56.91 -28.84
C ALA A 20 -20.16 57.82 -27.82
N GLY A 21 -19.77 58.99 -28.32
CA GLY A 21 -19.78 60.21 -27.52
C GLY A 21 -18.63 60.36 -26.52
N ARG A 22 -17.52 60.95 -26.98
CA ARG A 22 -17.01 62.12 -26.28
C ARG A 22 -16.22 63.03 -27.22
N THR A 23 -16.59 64.29 -27.11
CA THR A 23 -16.35 65.39 -28.02
C THR A 23 -14.89 65.82 -28.02
N TRP A 24 -14.38 66.06 -29.22
CA TRP A 24 -13.04 66.55 -29.51
C TRP A 24 -12.86 68.00 -29.04
N ARG A 25 -11.80 68.27 -28.27
CA ARG A 25 -11.25 69.61 -28.01
C ARG A 25 -9.77 69.63 -28.38
N PRO A 26 -9.29 70.57 -29.23
CA PRO A 26 -7.87 70.68 -29.52
C PRO A 26 -7.20 71.50 -28.41
N GLY A 27 -6.53 70.80 -27.48
CA GLY A 27 -5.58 71.38 -26.55
C GLY A 27 -4.19 71.41 -27.19
N ARG A 28 -3.60 72.60 -27.23
CA ARG A 28 -2.36 72.96 -27.93
C ARG A 28 -1.15 72.11 -27.50
N HIS A 29 -0.28 71.88 -28.48
CA HIS A 29 1.11 71.44 -28.41
C HIS A 29 1.76 71.41 -27.00
N ALA A 30 1.93 70.20 -26.48
CA ALA A 30 3.12 69.87 -25.69
C ALA A 30 3.87 68.79 -26.47
N THR A 31 5.01 69.17 -27.03
CA THR A 31 5.96 68.23 -27.61
C THR A 31 6.53 67.38 -26.47
N ALA A 32 5.89 66.24 -26.19
CA ALA A 32 6.56 65.15 -25.47
C ALA A 32 7.60 64.54 -26.42
N ARG A 33 8.70 65.27 -26.60
CA ARG A 33 9.96 64.70 -27.09
C ARG A 33 10.25 63.48 -26.23
N GLY A 34 10.65 62.41 -26.91
CA GLY A 34 10.71 61.06 -26.38
C GLY A 34 11.32 60.96 -24.99
N ALA A 35 10.63 60.22 -24.15
CA ALA A 35 11.27 59.32 -23.21
C ALA A 35 10.52 57.99 -23.36
N ALA A 36 10.87 57.23 -24.40
CA ALA A 36 10.82 55.78 -24.26
C ALA A 36 11.74 55.47 -23.08
N ALA A 37 11.17 55.41 -21.88
CA ALA A 37 11.87 55.06 -20.67
C ALA A 37 12.40 53.65 -20.90
N ARG A 38 13.66 53.54 -21.33
CA ARG A 38 14.43 52.32 -21.18
C ARG A 38 14.48 52.09 -19.68
N ARG A 39 13.50 51.35 -19.15
CA ARG A 39 13.50 50.90 -17.77
C ARG A 39 14.67 49.94 -17.66
N GLY A 40 15.83 50.47 -17.28
CA GLY A 40 16.96 49.64 -16.89
C GLY A 40 16.49 48.81 -15.70
N THR A 41 16.52 47.49 -15.83
CA THR A 41 16.30 46.59 -14.71
C THR A 41 17.31 46.95 -13.63
N THR A 42 16.81 47.35 -12.46
CA THR A 42 17.70 47.74 -11.37
C THR A 42 18.36 46.48 -10.81
N LEU A 43 19.60 46.59 -10.32
CA LEU A 43 20.32 45.46 -9.70
C LEU A 43 19.48 44.77 -8.61
N VAL A 44 18.69 45.56 -7.88
CA VAL A 44 17.77 45.10 -6.84
C VAL A 44 16.67 44.20 -7.41
N GLU A 45 16.07 44.54 -8.56
CA GLU A 45 15.06 43.69 -9.21
C GLU A 45 15.64 42.36 -9.68
N VAL A 46 16.89 42.36 -10.17
CA VAL A 46 17.58 41.13 -10.58
C VAL A 46 17.87 40.25 -9.37
N ILE A 47 18.38 40.82 -8.27
CA ILE A 47 18.64 40.07 -7.03
C ILE A 47 17.34 39.53 -6.44
N ALA A 48 16.26 40.32 -6.44
CA ALA A 48 14.95 39.88 -5.98
C ALA A 48 14.40 38.72 -6.84
N ALA A 49 14.49 38.83 -8.17
CA ALA A 49 14.06 37.79 -9.09
C ALA A 49 14.86 36.50 -8.91
N VAL A 50 16.19 36.59 -8.77
CA VAL A 50 17.05 35.43 -8.49
C VAL A 50 16.70 34.81 -7.15
N THR A 51 16.48 35.61 -6.10
CA THR A 51 16.12 35.11 -4.77
C THR A 51 14.78 34.38 -4.80
N VAL A 52 13.76 34.93 -5.46
CA VAL A 52 12.46 34.28 -5.62
C VAL A 52 12.59 33.00 -6.44
N ALA A 53 13.33 33.03 -7.55
CA ALA A 53 13.57 31.84 -8.37
C ALA A 53 14.29 30.74 -7.57
N SER A 54 15.33 31.09 -6.81
CA SER A 54 16.05 30.16 -5.93
C SER A 54 15.15 29.62 -4.83
N ALA A 55 14.27 30.43 -4.24
CA ALA A 55 13.32 29.99 -3.22
C ALA A 55 12.30 28.99 -3.80
N ILE A 56 11.79 29.24 -5.00
CA ILE A 56 10.87 28.34 -5.72
C ILE A 56 11.57 27.02 -6.07
N LEU A 57 12.81 27.08 -6.57
CA LEU A 57 13.58 25.87 -6.87
C LEU A 57 13.90 25.06 -5.61
N GLY A 58 14.27 25.75 -4.51
CA GLY A 58 14.54 25.13 -3.22
C GLY A 58 13.30 24.45 -2.63
N SER A 59 12.13 25.10 -2.70
CA SER A 59 10.88 24.49 -2.25
C SER A 59 10.46 23.31 -3.12
N GLY A 60 10.66 23.40 -4.44
CA GLY A 60 10.45 22.28 -5.37
C GLY A 60 11.33 21.07 -5.05
N ALA A 61 12.61 21.29 -4.75
CA ALA A 61 13.52 20.22 -4.35
C ALA A 61 13.10 19.56 -3.02
N LEU A 62 12.68 20.35 -2.03
CA LEU A 62 12.18 19.83 -0.76
C LEU A 62 10.92 18.97 -0.95
N LEU A 63 9.96 19.44 -1.75
CA LEU A 63 8.75 18.68 -2.06
C LEU A 63 9.10 17.36 -2.77
N LEU A 64 10.03 17.40 -3.72
CA LEU A 64 10.48 16.19 -4.42
C LEU A 64 11.11 15.17 -3.46
N VAL A 65 11.95 15.63 -2.52
CA VAL A 65 12.54 14.76 -1.49
C VAL A 65 11.46 14.14 -0.60
N GLN A 66 10.43 14.91 -0.23
CA GLN A 66 9.31 14.39 0.57
C GLN A 66 8.49 13.35 -0.21
N ILE A 67 8.18 13.61 -1.48
CA ILE A 67 7.46 12.67 -2.35
C ILE A 67 8.26 11.37 -2.48
N LEU A 68 9.56 11.45 -2.76
CA LEU A 68 10.42 10.27 -2.88
C LEU A 68 10.49 9.46 -1.57
N ARG A 69 10.47 10.13 -0.41
CA ARG A 69 10.42 9.46 0.89
C ARG A 69 9.10 8.75 1.12
N ILE A 70 7.98 9.36 0.74
CA ILE A 70 6.65 8.76 0.83
C ILE A 70 6.58 7.54 -0.10
N GLU A 71 6.97 7.68 -1.37
CA GLU A 71 6.98 6.58 -2.33
C GLU A 71 7.87 5.41 -1.89
N ALA A 72 9.04 5.71 -1.29
CA ALA A 72 9.92 4.67 -0.77
C ALA A 72 9.25 3.88 0.37
N GLY A 73 8.54 4.58 1.27
CA GLY A 73 7.72 3.95 2.31
C GLY A 73 6.59 3.10 1.72
N GLU A 74 5.84 3.65 0.77
CA GLU A 74 4.71 2.95 0.13
C GLU A 74 5.13 1.69 -0.64
N ARG A 75 6.27 1.73 -1.34
CA ARG A 75 6.79 0.54 -2.05
C ARG A 75 7.18 -0.56 -1.09
N GLU A 76 7.77 -0.20 0.05
CA GLU A 76 8.13 -1.18 1.07
C GLU A 76 6.88 -1.81 1.72
N GLU A 77 5.86 -0.99 1.96
CA GLU A 77 4.53 -1.42 2.42
C GLU A 77 3.86 -2.37 1.39
N ALA A 78 3.85 -2.00 0.11
CA ALA A 78 3.24 -2.76 -0.97
C ALA A 78 3.90 -4.14 -1.18
N HIS A 79 5.24 -4.20 -1.10
CA HIS A 79 5.98 -5.47 -1.16
C HIS A 79 5.64 -6.39 0.02
N ARG A 80 5.40 -5.83 1.21
CA ARG A 80 5.02 -6.59 2.41
C ARG A 80 3.60 -7.14 2.30
N PHE A 81 2.63 -6.34 1.85
CA PHE A 81 1.25 -6.81 1.64
C PHE A 81 1.16 -7.87 0.53
N THR A 82 2.01 -7.79 -0.49
CA THR A 82 2.10 -8.84 -1.52
C THR A 82 2.51 -10.20 -0.93
N ALA A 83 3.43 -10.21 0.05
CA ALA A 83 3.84 -11.44 0.72
C ALA A 83 2.70 -12.04 1.56
N VAL A 84 1.94 -11.20 2.26
CA VAL A 84 0.75 -11.60 3.02
C VAL A 84 -0.36 -12.13 2.09
N GLY A 85 -0.58 -11.49 0.94
CA GLY A 85 -1.55 -11.95 -0.06
C GLY A 85 -1.20 -13.34 -0.62
N ARG A 86 0.07 -13.59 -0.97
CA ARG A 86 0.53 -14.92 -1.41
C ARG A 86 0.41 -15.98 -0.31
N LEU A 87 0.69 -15.61 0.94
CA LEU A 87 0.49 -16.47 2.10
C LEU A 87 -0.99 -16.82 2.26
N SER A 88 -1.88 -15.83 2.22
CA SER A 88 -3.34 -16.01 2.33
C SER A 88 -3.87 -16.97 1.28
N ALA A 89 -3.54 -16.73 0.01
CA ALA A 89 -3.96 -17.59 -1.10
C ALA A 89 -3.47 -19.04 -0.92
N ARG A 90 -2.20 -19.22 -0.54
CA ARG A 90 -1.62 -20.56 -0.37
C ARG A 90 -2.20 -21.29 0.84
N LEU A 91 -2.41 -20.59 1.95
CA LEU A 91 -3.01 -21.15 3.15
C LEU A 91 -4.44 -21.62 2.88
N ARG A 92 -5.26 -20.78 2.24
CA ARG A 92 -6.63 -21.14 1.84
C ARG A 92 -6.64 -22.37 0.94
N GLN A 93 -5.74 -22.44 -0.03
CA GLN A 93 -5.61 -23.59 -0.92
C GLN A 93 -5.27 -24.88 -0.14
N ASP A 94 -4.26 -24.84 0.72
CA ASP A 94 -3.85 -26.03 1.46
C ASP A 94 -4.93 -26.48 2.46
N VAL A 95 -5.62 -25.54 3.13
CA VAL A 95 -6.70 -25.86 4.08
C VAL A 95 -7.92 -26.44 3.36
N ALA A 96 -8.28 -25.89 2.20
CA ALA A 96 -9.38 -26.41 1.39
C ALA A 96 -9.10 -27.85 0.91
N GLN A 97 -7.83 -28.17 0.64
CA GLN A 97 -7.39 -29.52 0.24
C GLN A 97 -7.13 -30.45 1.42
N ALA A 98 -6.99 -29.94 2.64
CA ALA A 98 -6.66 -30.76 3.79
C ALA A 98 -7.83 -31.69 4.14
N THR A 99 -7.52 -32.95 4.46
CA THR A 99 -8.48 -33.89 5.05
C THR A 99 -8.47 -33.81 6.57
N GLN A 100 -7.33 -33.40 7.15
CA GLN A 100 -7.17 -33.23 8.58
C GLN A 100 -6.34 -32.00 8.89
N MET A 101 -6.74 -31.29 9.95
CA MET A 101 -6.06 -30.12 10.45
C MET A 101 -5.75 -30.29 11.94
N VAL A 102 -4.52 -29.98 12.35
CA VAL A 102 -4.08 -30.12 13.73
C VAL A 102 -3.22 -28.91 14.11
N LEU A 103 -3.66 -28.17 15.12
CA LEU A 103 -2.88 -27.08 15.69
C LEU A 103 -2.22 -27.56 16.99
N ARG A 104 -0.88 -27.46 17.05
CA ARG A 104 -0.06 -27.80 18.22
C ARG A 104 0.84 -26.63 18.57
N ARG A 105 1.32 -26.59 19.80
CA ARG A 105 2.52 -25.82 20.14
C ARG A 105 3.70 -26.78 20.06
N ALA A 106 4.75 -26.40 19.35
CA ALA A 106 5.97 -27.20 19.25
C ALA A 106 6.60 -27.35 20.65
N GLY A 107 6.29 -28.45 21.31
CA GLY A 107 6.99 -28.97 22.49
C GLY A 107 8.16 -29.86 22.07
N ALA A 108 9.09 -30.11 22.99
CA ALA A 108 10.37 -30.79 22.77
C ALA A 108 10.29 -32.22 22.18
N GLU A 109 9.09 -32.75 21.93
CA GLU A 109 8.84 -34.13 21.49
C GLU A 109 8.65 -34.28 19.97
N SER A 110 8.49 -33.18 19.22
CA SER A 110 8.39 -33.28 17.77
C SER A 110 9.79 -33.25 17.13
N SER A 111 10.31 -34.43 16.77
CA SER A 111 11.64 -34.58 16.13
C SER A 111 11.77 -33.85 14.79
N THR A 112 10.66 -33.36 14.22
CA THR A 112 10.61 -32.66 12.93
C THR A 112 10.26 -31.17 13.04
N ALA A 113 9.97 -30.65 14.23
CA ALA A 113 9.81 -29.21 14.42
C ALA A 113 11.18 -28.54 14.61
N PRO A 114 11.50 -27.44 13.89
CA PRO A 114 12.73 -26.71 14.12
C PRO A 114 12.74 -26.19 15.55
N ARG A 115 13.77 -26.57 16.33
CA ARG A 115 13.97 -26.30 17.75
C ARG A 115 13.47 -24.90 18.15
N GLY A 116 12.31 -24.87 18.77
CA GLY A 116 11.63 -23.65 19.21
C GLY A 116 10.50 -24.05 20.15
N ARG A 117 10.75 -23.94 21.46
CA ARG A 117 9.79 -24.34 22.50
C ARG A 117 8.59 -23.38 22.46
N GLY A 118 7.38 -23.89 22.31
CA GLY A 118 6.15 -23.12 22.37
C GLY A 118 5.71 -22.44 21.07
N VAL A 119 6.38 -22.71 19.94
CA VAL A 119 6.05 -22.09 18.65
C VAL A 119 4.76 -22.70 18.08
N PRO A 120 3.78 -21.90 17.62
CA PRO A 120 2.57 -22.42 16.97
C PRO A 120 2.93 -23.21 15.71
N LEU A 121 2.43 -24.44 15.64
CA LEU A 121 2.61 -25.39 14.55
C LEU A 121 1.22 -25.84 14.07
N LEU A 122 0.86 -25.47 12.85
CA LEU A 122 -0.31 -25.98 12.17
C LEU A 122 0.12 -27.08 11.19
N THR A 123 -0.37 -28.29 11.39
CA THR A 123 -0.14 -29.43 10.51
C THR A 123 -1.41 -29.71 9.72
N LEU A 124 -1.30 -29.74 8.40
CA LEU A 124 -2.34 -30.09 7.45
C LEU A 124 -1.96 -31.42 6.78
N MET A 125 -2.90 -32.37 6.79
CA MET A 125 -2.79 -33.63 6.06
C MET A 125 -3.57 -33.47 4.75
N LEU A 126 -2.91 -33.56 3.60
CA LEU A 126 -3.54 -33.52 2.29
C LEU A 126 -3.68 -34.94 1.72
N PRO A 127 -4.60 -35.19 0.76
CA PRO A 127 -4.73 -36.48 0.10
C PRO A 127 -3.43 -36.89 -0.61
N ALA A 128 -2.76 -37.91 -0.07
CA ALA A 128 -1.63 -38.69 -0.62
C ALA A 128 -0.48 -37.94 -1.32
N PRO A 129 0.78 -38.12 -0.88
CA PRO A 129 1.29 -38.21 0.48
C PRO A 129 1.88 -36.84 0.86
N GLU A 130 1.03 -35.82 0.95
CA GLU A 130 1.48 -34.46 1.22
C GLU A 130 1.08 -34.07 2.64
N GLN A 131 2.08 -33.94 3.52
CA GLN A 131 1.92 -33.22 4.79
C GLN A 131 2.45 -31.81 4.61
N VAL A 132 1.70 -30.82 5.07
CA VAL A 132 2.13 -29.42 5.09
C VAL A 132 2.14 -28.91 6.51
N ASP A 133 3.30 -28.43 6.96
CA ASP A 133 3.46 -27.81 8.27
C ASP A 133 3.69 -26.31 8.14
N TYR A 134 2.89 -25.55 8.87
CA TYR A 134 2.99 -24.11 9.01
C TYR A 134 3.59 -23.78 10.39
N ILE A 135 4.74 -23.12 10.39
CA ILE A 135 5.47 -22.75 11.61
C ILE A 135 5.52 -21.23 11.70
N VAL A 136 4.95 -20.69 12.77
CA VAL A 136 4.84 -19.24 12.99
C VAL A 136 5.95 -18.74 13.88
N ARG A 137 6.86 -17.91 13.38
CA ARG A 137 7.87 -17.18 14.16
C ARG A 137 7.55 -15.67 14.17
N PRO A 138 8.20 -14.87 15.04
CA PRO A 138 7.86 -13.45 15.19
C PRO A 138 7.86 -12.63 13.90
N ASP A 139 8.78 -12.89 12.97
CA ASP A 139 8.98 -12.12 11.74
C ASP A 139 8.76 -12.95 10.46
N VAL A 140 8.43 -14.23 10.61
CA VAL A 140 8.41 -15.16 9.48
C VAL A 140 7.48 -16.33 9.74
N LEU A 141 6.73 -16.70 8.71
CA LEU A 141 5.98 -17.94 8.64
C LEU A 141 6.64 -18.86 7.62
N TYR A 142 6.93 -20.09 8.06
CA TYR A 142 7.47 -21.14 7.20
C TYR A 142 6.38 -22.11 6.84
N ARG A 143 6.32 -22.47 5.56
CA ARG A 143 5.52 -23.57 5.06
C ARG A 143 6.46 -24.70 4.64
N LEU A 144 6.33 -25.85 5.28
CA LEU A 144 7.12 -27.05 5.02
C LEU A 144 6.19 -28.09 4.39
N ALA A 145 6.23 -28.20 3.07
CA ALA A 145 5.52 -29.25 2.35
C ALA A 145 6.44 -30.46 2.21
N ARG A 146 5.89 -31.65 2.47
CA ARG A 146 6.60 -32.93 2.35
C ARG A 146 5.97 -33.78 1.23
N PRO A 147 6.08 -33.38 -0.04
CA PRO A 147 5.70 -34.26 -1.14
C PRO A 147 6.64 -35.47 -1.22
N ALA A 148 6.21 -36.50 -1.95
CA ALA A 148 7.02 -37.69 -2.21
C ALA A 148 8.40 -37.38 -2.83
N SER A 149 8.53 -36.24 -3.53
CA SER A 149 9.76 -35.77 -4.16
C SER A 149 10.77 -35.11 -3.20
N GLY A 150 10.43 -34.93 -1.93
CA GLY A 150 11.31 -34.37 -0.90
C GLY A 150 10.79 -33.08 -0.26
N LEU A 151 11.46 -32.63 0.81
CA LEU A 151 11.01 -31.48 1.60
C LEU A 151 11.12 -30.16 0.83
N ARG A 152 9.99 -29.48 0.61
CA ARG A 152 9.92 -28.13 0.05
C ARG A 152 9.64 -27.11 1.17
N ARG A 153 10.55 -26.15 1.33
CA ARG A 153 10.42 -25.06 2.30
C ARG A 153 10.13 -23.74 1.60
N GLU A 154 9.02 -23.11 1.98
CA GLU A 154 8.65 -21.77 1.57
C GLU A 154 8.70 -20.82 2.77
N ARG A 155 9.09 -19.57 2.51
CA ARG A 155 9.29 -18.54 3.54
C ARG A 155 8.42 -17.33 3.21
N TYR A 156 7.56 -16.96 4.15
CA TYR A 156 6.74 -15.75 4.09
C TYR A 156 7.21 -14.81 5.19
N ARG A 157 7.81 -13.67 4.81
CA ARG A 157 8.19 -12.64 5.79
C ARG A 157 6.94 -11.91 6.24
N LEU A 158 6.79 -11.79 7.56
CA LEU A 158 5.74 -11.00 8.19
C LEU A 158 6.27 -9.57 8.42
N PRO A 159 5.40 -8.55 8.46
CA PRO A 159 5.83 -7.21 8.82
C PRO A 159 6.44 -7.18 10.23
N ALA A 160 7.47 -6.36 10.42
CA ALA A 160 8.20 -6.32 11.68
C ALA A 160 7.30 -5.87 12.84
N GLY A 161 7.39 -6.56 13.98
CA GLY A 161 6.60 -6.26 15.17
C GLY A 161 5.14 -6.72 15.12
N TRP A 162 4.69 -7.27 13.99
CA TRP A 162 3.35 -7.84 13.90
C TRP A 162 3.28 -9.20 14.60
N LYS A 163 2.16 -9.46 15.25
CA LYS A 163 1.89 -10.73 15.92
C LYS A 163 1.00 -11.60 15.04
N CYS A 164 1.46 -12.81 14.74
CA CYS A 164 0.67 -13.82 14.04
C CYS A 164 0.09 -14.81 15.06
N THR A 165 -1.22 -15.00 15.03
CA THR A 165 -1.94 -16.01 15.82
C THR A 165 -2.70 -16.97 14.92
N LEU A 166 -2.86 -18.20 15.38
CA LEU A 166 -3.59 -19.26 14.69
C LEU A 166 -4.60 -19.85 15.66
N HIS A 167 -5.83 -19.99 15.20
CA HIS A 167 -6.94 -20.59 15.93
C HIS A 167 -7.70 -21.54 15.02
N ILE A 168 -8.20 -22.63 15.59
CA ILE A 168 -9.12 -23.52 14.91
C ILE A 168 -10.48 -23.33 15.57
N GLU A 169 -11.47 -22.97 14.77
CA GLU A 169 -12.85 -22.85 15.20
C GLU A 169 -13.65 -24.02 14.66
N GLU A 170 -14.35 -24.72 15.56
CA GLU A 170 -15.24 -25.82 15.21
C GLU A 170 -16.68 -25.29 15.30
N GLU A 171 -17.24 -24.94 14.14
CA GLU A 171 -18.67 -24.60 14.02
C GLU A 171 -19.46 -25.81 13.53
N ARG A 172 -20.79 -25.80 13.74
CA ARG A 172 -21.69 -26.89 13.33
C ARG A 172 -21.62 -27.23 11.83
N ALA A 173 -21.16 -26.29 10.99
CA ALA A 173 -21.05 -26.45 9.55
C ALA A 173 -19.64 -26.86 9.05
N GLY A 174 -18.63 -26.93 9.92
CA GLY A 174 -17.28 -27.31 9.50
C GLY A 174 -16.17 -26.82 10.43
N ARG A 175 -14.94 -27.21 10.08
CA ARG A 175 -13.72 -26.85 10.82
C ARG A 175 -12.99 -25.72 10.10
N TRP A 176 -12.86 -24.59 10.79
CA TRP A 176 -12.27 -23.36 10.26
C TRP A 176 -10.90 -23.11 10.87
N LEU A 177 -9.97 -22.67 10.03
CA LEU A 177 -8.72 -22.07 10.44
C LEU A 177 -8.87 -20.56 10.39
N VAL A 178 -8.55 -19.89 11.49
CA VAL A 178 -8.43 -18.44 11.57
C VAL A 178 -6.98 -18.08 11.85
N MET A 179 -6.33 -17.40 10.91
CA MET A 179 -5.00 -16.83 11.08
C MET A 179 -5.09 -15.32 11.14
N CYS A 180 -4.71 -14.70 12.26
CA CYS A 180 -4.74 -13.26 12.40
C CYS A 180 -3.32 -12.67 12.50
N LEU A 181 -3.09 -11.59 11.76
CA LEU A 181 -1.90 -10.77 11.76
C LEU A 181 -2.26 -9.42 12.39
N GLN A 182 -1.69 -9.12 13.56
CA GLN A 182 -1.99 -7.92 14.33
C GLN A 182 -0.79 -6.96 14.32
N ALA A 183 -1.02 -5.71 13.93
CA ALA A 183 -0.02 -4.66 14.00
C ALA A 183 0.31 -4.28 15.45
N PRO A 184 1.53 -3.79 15.74
CA PRO A 184 1.86 -3.26 17.05
C PRO A 184 1.00 -2.03 17.39
N PRO A 185 0.67 -1.80 18.67
CA PRO A 185 -0.24 -0.73 19.11
C PRO A 185 0.27 0.69 18.83
N THR A 186 1.50 0.85 18.33
CA THR A 186 2.12 2.13 17.98
C THR A 186 1.52 2.79 16.73
N SER A 187 0.66 2.10 15.97
CA SER A 187 0.07 2.62 14.73
C SER A 187 -1.19 3.48 14.90
N GLY A 188 -1.60 3.80 16.14
CA GLY A 188 -2.78 4.65 16.41
C GLY A 188 -4.12 3.93 16.20
N GLU A 189 -4.24 3.15 15.13
CA GLU A 189 -5.27 2.15 14.87
C GLU A 189 -4.63 0.76 14.90
N GLY A 190 -5.18 -0.15 15.71
CA GLY A 190 -4.70 -1.53 15.83
C GLY A 190 -5.12 -2.36 14.63
N TRP A 191 -4.42 -2.23 13.51
CA TRP A 191 -4.72 -2.98 12.29
C TRP A 191 -4.63 -4.48 12.55
N GLN A 192 -5.71 -5.20 12.23
CA GLN A 192 -5.77 -6.65 12.31
C GLN A 192 -6.25 -7.21 10.98
N TYR A 193 -5.44 -8.09 10.38
CA TYR A 193 -5.78 -8.81 9.15
C TYR A 193 -6.00 -10.28 9.48
N CYS A 194 -7.23 -10.79 9.30
CA CYS A 194 -7.55 -12.19 9.53
C CYS A 194 -7.80 -12.93 8.22
N ILE A 195 -7.25 -14.14 8.13
CA ILE A 195 -7.42 -15.08 7.04
C ILE A 195 -8.21 -16.26 7.57
N GLU A 196 -9.39 -16.45 7.02
CA GLU A 196 -10.29 -17.54 7.35
C GLU A 196 -10.28 -18.57 6.22
N ALA A 197 -10.20 -19.85 6.57
CA ALA A 197 -10.23 -20.96 5.62
C ALA A 197 -10.89 -22.18 6.25
N SER A 198 -11.78 -22.87 5.52
CA SER A 198 -12.43 -24.08 6.00
C SER A 198 -11.94 -25.34 5.27
N VAL A 199 -11.99 -26.46 5.98
CA VAL A 199 -11.71 -27.78 5.41
C VAL A 199 -12.90 -28.24 4.56
N GLY A 200 -12.64 -28.68 3.33
CA GLY A 200 -13.64 -29.36 2.50
C GLY A 200 -14.76 -28.49 1.92
N GLN A 201 -14.69 -27.16 2.03
CA GLN A 201 -15.58 -26.26 1.29
C GLN A 201 -14.79 -25.25 0.45
N HIS A 202 -15.17 -25.11 -0.82
CA HIS A 202 -14.86 -23.94 -1.63
C HIS A 202 -15.59 -22.72 -1.02
N VAL A 203 -14.97 -22.03 -0.07
CA VAL A 203 -15.56 -20.80 0.49
C VAL A 203 -15.14 -19.59 -0.32
N ALA A 204 -16.17 -18.88 -0.80
CA ALA A 204 -16.11 -17.62 -1.50
C ALA A 204 -15.29 -16.57 -0.74
N GLN A 205 -14.65 -15.67 -1.48
CA GLN A 205 -13.87 -14.54 -0.97
C GLN A 205 -14.63 -13.78 0.13
N ALA A 206 -14.18 -13.91 1.39
CA ALA A 206 -14.41 -12.88 2.39
C ALA A 206 -13.61 -11.63 1.98
N GLU A 207 -14.32 -10.62 1.47
CA GLU A 207 -13.85 -9.24 1.36
C GLU A 207 -13.50 -8.76 2.77
N GLY A 208 -12.27 -8.30 2.96
CA GLY A 208 -11.84 -7.74 4.24
C GLY A 208 -12.59 -6.45 4.50
N GLU A 209 -13.50 -6.47 5.47
CA GLU A 209 -14.07 -5.26 6.05
C GLU A 209 -13.02 -4.66 6.99
N ALA A 210 -12.31 -3.64 6.49
CA ALA A 210 -11.53 -2.75 7.34
C ALA A 210 -12.51 -2.01 8.24
N ARG A 211 -12.61 -2.41 9.52
CA ARG A 211 -13.32 -1.59 10.50
C ARG A 211 -12.45 -0.39 10.86
N PRO A 212 -13.01 0.84 10.82
CA PRO A 212 -12.34 2.06 11.22
C PRO A 212 -12.05 2.08 12.72
#